data_AF-A0A0N4T4P9-F1
#
_entry.id   AF-A0A0N4T4P9-F1
#
_cell.length_a   1.000
_cell.length_b   1.000
_cell.length_c   1.000
_cell.angle_alpha   90.00
_cell.angle_beta   90.00
_cell.angle_gamma   90.00
#
_symmetry.space_group_name_H-M   'P 1'
#
loop_
_entity.id
_entity.type
_entity.pdbx_description
1 polymer ?
#
loop_
_entity_poly.entity_id
_entity_poly.type
_entity_poly.pdbx_seq_one_letter_code
_entity_poly.pdbx_strand_id
1 'polypeptide(L)'
;MPYMVYKDTCNRKTNQQNLGTIKCSNLCTEVVLYSSREEIAVCNLASIALGRFVTSEMKYDFKMLHEVTKVVVKNLNKVIDRNYYPIPEAERSNKRHRPIGIGVQGLADAFILMRYPFTSEKARDLNKRIFETMYYAALEASCDLAKEQGPYESYEGSPISKGILQFDMWGVTPTDQCDWGTLREKIAKFGIRNSVLLSPMPTASTAQILGNNESIEPYTSNVYTRNVLSGSFQIFNMHLMNDLMHLDLWDDDMKLEIIKNKGSIQNIERIPQEIRDLYKTVWEMSQRDIIDMAADRGAFIDQSQSLNIFIARPNYGNITSMHFYGWQKGLKTGMYYLRTRPAVDAVQFTVDKTRLKEYDSVNGDKNSKSSSSSIPATTSELATKVMECTFEGELYTVIRPKYAVIYGWYICCEFCKFGIRRYLIRRNSWAEWYADDGAITAGKKNIQQKKISLVVAFGRQMSRPIARKIIAYAIKHPYLRNRILVPVGRSLHAISFRLRIKSIGLAVPSKTPTVTEQQAIEMASETLVEALIYLLTVVLIYAIYRSNPEKAKASDVEKYVKENEDRIAKFEEKLKEQDELALKIVKIIREKKLDDKNILAEKGQKGQLLSFIGDKMKTLIPGQDKTSR
;
A
#
# COMPACT_ATOMS: atom_id res chain seq x y z
N MET A 1 -16.68 18.67 -14.71
CA MET A 1 -17.50 19.25 -13.63
C MET A 1 -16.62 19.51 -12.43
N PRO A 2 -16.84 20.61 -11.68
CA PRO A 2 -16.19 20.80 -10.39
C PRO A 2 -16.72 19.77 -9.37
N TYR A 3 -16.05 19.70 -8.21
CA TYR A 3 -16.57 19.00 -7.05
C TYR A 3 -17.85 19.69 -6.53
N MET A 4 -18.71 18.94 -5.87
CA MET A 4 -19.96 19.44 -5.32
C MET A 4 -19.98 19.26 -3.79
N VAL A 5 -19.82 20.38 -3.08
CA VAL A 5 -19.83 20.46 -1.61
C VAL A 5 -20.90 21.45 -1.17
N TYR A 6 -21.77 21.05 -0.25
CA TYR A 6 -22.93 21.81 0.19
C TYR A 6 -22.60 22.62 1.45
N LYS A 7 -22.25 23.90 1.25
CA LYS A 7 -21.80 24.83 2.31
C LYS A 7 -22.67 24.81 3.56
N ASP A 8 -23.99 24.93 3.40
CA ASP A 8 -24.90 25.07 4.54
C ASP A 8 -24.96 23.77 5.36
N THR A 9 -24.97 22.61 4.69
CA THR A 9 -24.88 21.32 5.37
C THR A 9 -23.56 21.18 6.12
N CYS A 10 -22.43 21.57 5.50
CA CYS A 10 -21.12 21.55 6.15
C CYS A 10 -21.11 22.41 7.42
N ASN A 11 -21.64 23.63 7.36
CA ASN A 11 -21.63 24.56 8.48
C ASN A 11 -22.66 24.23 9.57
N ARG A 12 -23.81 23.64 9.21
CA ARG A 12 -24.85 23.25 10.17
C ARG A 12 -24.50 21.98 10.95
N LYS A 13 -23.69 21.10 10.35
CA LYS A 13 -23.41 19.76 10.87
C LYS A 13 -21.93 19.54 11.21
N THR A 14 -21.26 20.57 11.74
CA THR A 14 -19.83 20.50 12.12
C THR A 14 -19.66 20.87 13.59
N ASN A 15 -18.80 20.13 14.29
CA ASN A 15 -18.44 20.47 15.66
C ASN A 15 -17.59 21.77 15.75
N GLN A 16 -17.06 22.25 14.63
CA GLN A 16 -16.31 23.51 14.56
C GLN A 16 -17.16 24.75 14.29
N GLN A 17 -18.50 24.66 14.33
CA GLN A 17 -19.38 25.80 14.01
C GLN A 17 -19.22 26.98 14.97
N ASN A 18 -18.65 26.75 16.16
CA ASN A 18 -18.32 27.80 17.14
C ASN A 18 -17.14 28.69 16.71
N LEU A 19 -16.35 28.28 15.71
CA LEU A 19 -15.18 29.03 15.23
C LEU A 19 -15.54 30.09 14.18
N GLY A 20 -16.67 29.92 13.51
CA GLY A 20 -17.12 30.76 12.40
C GLY A 20 -17.47 29.94 11.16
N THR A 21 -17.74 30.62 10.06
CA THR A 21 -18.13 29.96 8.80
C THR A 21 -16.95 29.23 8.18
N ILE A 22 -17.10 27.92 7.96
CA ILE A 22 -16.21 27.10 7.13
C ILE A 22 -16.43 27.47 5.66
N LYS A 23 -15.35 27.87 4.99
CA LYS A 23 -15.36 28.51 3.67
C LYS A 23 -15.12 27.53 2.51
N CYS A 24 -14.42 26.43 2.78
CA CYS A 24 -14.07 25.43 1.77
C CYS A 24 -13.84 24.06 2.40
N SER A 25 -13.66 23.06 1.54
CA SER A 25 -13.14 21.74 1.90
C SER A 25 -11.69 21.61 1.41
N ASN A 26 -11.06 20.45 1.58
CA ASN A 26 -9.72 20.15 1.07
C ASN A 26 -9.74 19.64 -0.39
N LEU A 27 -8.56 19.21 -0.88
CA LEU A 27 -8.36 18.65 -2.22
C LEU A 27 -9.27 17.46 -2.55
N CYS A 28 -9.59 16.64 -1.54
CA CYS A 28 -10.29 15.37 -1.71
C CYS A 28 -11.73 15.40 -1.20
N THR A 29 -12.22 16.55 -0.74
CA THR A 29 -13.62 16.82 -0.34
C THR A 29 -14.13 16.08 0.91
N GLU A 30 -13.27 15.42 1.67
CA GLU A 30 -13.62 14.73 2.93
C GLU A 30 -13.41 15.60 4.17
N VAL A 31 -12.55 16.61 4.09
CA VAL A 31 -12.20 17.45 5.24
C VAL A 31 -12.99 18.74 5.25
N VAL A 32 -13.62 19.04 6.39
CA VAL A 32 -14.46 20.23 6.58
C VAL A 32 -14.02 20.92 7.87
N LEU A 33 -13.02 21.78 7.74
CA LEU A 33 -12.36 22.47 8.86
C LEU A 33 -12.38 23.99 8.67
N TYR A 34 -12.44 24.71 9.78
CA TYR A 34 -12.38 26.17 9.79
C TYR A 34 -11.03 26.70 9.29
N SER A 35 -11.06 27.82 8.58
CA SER A 35 -9.87 28.53 8.13
C SER A 35 -10.09 30.05 8.11
N SER A 36 -9.03 30.77 8.44
CA SER A 36 -9.01 32.23 8.54
C SER A 36 -7.69 32.79 7.98
N ARG A 37 -7.44 34.08 8.16
CA ARG A 37 -6.16 34.67 7.80
C ARG A 37 -5.03 34.16 8.71
N GLU A 38 -5.38 33.84 9.96
CA GLU A 38 -4.47 33.42 11.01
C GLU A 38 -4.35 31.89 11.14
N GLU A 39 -5.24 31.13 10.50
CA GLU A 39 -5.36 29.69 10.66
C GLU A 39 -5.54 28.96 9.34
N ILE A 40 -4.61 28.05 9.06
CA ILE A 40 -4.67 27.16 7.90
C ILE A 40 -4.88 25.74 8.43
N ALA A 41 -6.06 25.17 8.18
CA ALA A 41 -6.40 23.84 8.68
C ALA A 41 -5.47 22.74 8.15
N VAL A 42 -5.21 21.73 8.98
CA VAL A 42 -4.32 20.59 8.68
C VAL A 42 -5.10 19.28 8.77
N CYS A 43 -4.84 18.38 7.82
CA CYS A 43 -5.47 17.06 7.76
C CYS A 43 -4.51 16.00 8.36
N ASN A 44 -4.83 15.45 9.53
CA ASN A 44 -4.06 14.35 10.14
C ASN A 44 -4.80 13.02 9.90
N LEU A 45 -4.36 12.25 8.91
CA LEU A 45 -5.17 11.18 8.32
C LEU A 45 -4.65 9.77 8.60
N ALA A 46 -5.55 8.82 8.84
CA ALA A 46 -5.29 7.39 8.79
C ALA A 46 -6.54 6.63 8.33
N SER A 47 -6.36 5.43 7.77
CA SER A 47 -7.46 4.60 7.28
C SER A 47 -7.43 3.21 7.93
N ILE A 48 -8.61 2.70 8.32
CA ILE A 48 -8.77 1.36 8.87
C ILE A 48 -9.16 0.36 7.77
N ALA A 49 -8.51 -0.81 7.73
CA ALA A 49 -8.77 -1.87 6.74
C ALA A 49 -9.94 -2.77 7.16
N LEU A 50 -11.13 -2.50 6.64
CA LEU A 50 -12.39 -3.10 7.13
C LEU A 50 -12.49 -4.61 6.92
N GLY A 51 -11.91 -5.14 5.84
CA GLY A 51 -11.89 -6.59 5.60
C GLY A 51 -11.18 -7.41 6.69
N ARG A 52 -10.36 -6.78 7.55
CA ARG A 52 -9.63 -7.46 8.63
C ARG A 52 -10.49 -7.78 9.85
N PHE A 53 -11.69 -7.23 9.94
CA PHE A 53 -12.61 -7.48 11.05
C PHE A 53 -13.68 -8.51 10.71
N VAL A 54 -13.57 -9.19 9.56
CA VAL A 54 -14.44 -10.32 9.22
C VAL A 54 -13.79 -11.60 9.71
N THR A 55 -14.47 -12.34 10.58
CA THR A 55 -13.98 -13.61 11.12
C THR A 55 -14.19 -14.77 10.13
N SER A 56 -13.55 -15.91 10.40
CA SER A 56 -13.75 -17.15 9.64
C SER A 56 -15.20 -17.62 9.59
N GLU A 57 -15.99 -17.30 10.62
CA GLU A 57 -17.41 -17.64 10.73
C GLU A 57 -18.32 -16.63 10.02
N MET A 58 -17.74 -15.74 9.18
CA MET A 58 -18.46 -14.67 8.48
C MET A 58 -19.23 -13.75 9.43
N LYS A 59 -18.61 -13.42 10.57
CA LYS A 59 -19.12 -12.43 11.53
C LYS A 59 -18.22 -11.20 11.51
N TYR A 60 -18.82 -10.04 11.75
CA TYR A 60 -18.08 -8.79 11.82
C TYR A 60 -17.70 -8.47 13.28
N ASP A 61 -16.41 -8.35 13.56
CA ASP A 61 -15.86 -8.10 14.90
C ASP A 61 -15.83 -6.58 15.21
N PHE A 62 -16.97 -6.08 15.67
CA PHE A 62 -17.10 -4.68 16.10
C PHE A 62 -16.24 -4.34 17.32
N LYS A 63 -15.94 -5.32 18.19
CA LYS A 63 -15.10 -5.10 19.37
C LYS A 63 -13.65 -4.82 18.96
N MET A 64 -13.12 -5.60 18.03
CA MET A 64 -11.77 -5.36 17.49
C MET A 64 -11.71 -4.06 16.68
N LEU A 65 -12.75 -3.73 15.91
CA LEU A 65 -12.86 -2.44 15.23
C LEU A 65 -12.81 -1.27 16.22
N HIS A 66 -13.55 -1.38 17.32
CA HIS A 66 -13.57 -0.41 18.41
C HIS A 66 -12.15 -0.17 18.97
N GLU A 67 -11.47 -1.25 19.40
CA GLU A 67 -10.13 -1.15 19.98
C GLU A 67 -9.09 -0.57 19.02
N VAL A 68 -9.10 -1.01 17.76
CA VAL A 68 -8.18 -0.47 16.73
C VAL A 68 -8.46 1.00 16.48
N THR A 69 -9.73 1.41 16.44
CA THR A 69 -10.10 2.82 16.26
C THR A 69 -9.55 3.69 17.40
N LYS A 70 -9.65 3.23 18.66
CA LYS A 70 -9.06 3.93 19.82
C LYS A 70 -7.55 4.11 19.68
N VAL A 71 -6.84 3.10 19.19
CA VAL A 71 -5.39 3.18 18.92
C VAL A 71 -5.10 4.22 17.83
N VAL A 72 -5.86 4.24 16.75
CA VAL A 72 -5.69 5.21 15.65
C VAL A 72 -5.88 6.64 16.16
N VAL A 73 -6.88 6.92 17.00
CA VAL A 73 -7.07 8.25 17.62
C VAL A 73 -5.84 8.67 18.40
N LYS A 74 -5.31 7.80 19.27
CA LYS A 74 -4.13 8.08 20.08
C LYS A 74 -2.90 8.35 19.20
N ASN A 75 -2.76 7.62 18.10
CA ASN A 75 -1.67 7.82 17.14
C ASN A 75 -1.79 9.16 16.41
N LEU A 76 -2.96 9.48 15.86
CA LEU A 76 -3.20 10.74 15.16
C LEU A 76 -3.08 11.95 16.10
N ASN A 77 -3.53 11.83 17.35
CA ASN A 77 -3.34 12.89 18.35
C ASN A 77 -1.84 13.13 18.64
N LYS A 78 -1.01 12.09 18.68
CA LYS A 78 0.46 12.24 18.80
C LYS A 78 1.09 12.85 17.56
N VAL A 79 0.55 12.57 16.37
CA VAL A 79 1.02 13.16 15.11
C VAL A 79 0.89 14.67 15.15
N ILE A 80 -0.22 15.23 15.67
CA ILE A 80 -0.40 16.69 15.83
C ILE A 80 0.78 17.31 16.60
N ASP A 81 1.30 16.62 17.61
CA ASP A 81 2.39 17.17 18.42
C ASP A 81 3.78 16.98 17.83
N ARG A 82 3.98 15.94 17.02
CA ARG A 82 5.27 15.59 16.42
C ARG A 82 5.44 16.10 14.99
N ASN A 83 4.37 16.54 14.35
CA ASN A 83 4.41 17.00 12.98
C ASN A 83 5.28 18.25 12.84
N TYR A 84 6.04 18.33 11.75
CA TYR A 84 6.71 19.56 11.35
C TYR A 84 5.74 20.40 10.52
N TYR A 85 5.45 21.62 10.98
CA TYR A 85 4.57 22.55 10.28
C TYR A 85 5.39 23.50 9.40
N PRO A 86 5.12 23.57 8.09
CA PRO A 86 5.88 24.44 7.19
C PRO A 86 5.56 25.92 7.37
N ILE A 87 4.40 26.24 7.97
CA ILE A 87 3.92 27.60 8.20
C ILE A 87 3.25 27.71 9.58
N PRO A 88 3.40 28.83 10.29
CA PRO A 88 2.93 28.98 11.67
C PRO A 88 1.40 28.97 11.82
N GLU A 89 0.65 29.41 10.81
CA GLU A 89 -0.82 29.39 10.78
C GLU A 89 -1.35 27.95 10.81
N ALA A 90 -0.60 27.01 10.22
CA ALA A 90 -0.93 25.59 10.22
C ALA A 90 -0.70 24.95 11.59
N GLU A 91 0.43 25.26 12.24
CA GLU A 91 0.68 24.81 13.61
C GLU A 91 -0.37 25.36 14.58
N ARG A 92 -0.67 26.66 14.48
CA ARG A 92 -1.69 27.32 15.29
C ARG A 92 -3.03 26.63 15.18
N SER A 93 -3.53 26.46 13.96
CA SER A 93 -4.83 25.79 13.72
C SER A 93 -4.84 24.36 14.28
N ASN A 94 -3.81 23.57 13.99
CA ASN A 94 -3.77 22.16 14.39
C ASN A 94 -3.63 22.00 15.92
N LYS A 95 -2.86 22.86 16.59
CA LYS A 95 -2.68 22.83 18.05
C LYS A 95 -3.92 23.31 18.80
N ARG A 96 -4.61 24.33 18.28
CA ARG A 96 -5.81 24.93 18.87
C ARG A 96 -7.03 24.00 18.79
N HIS A 97 -7.25 23.38 17.63
CA HIS A 97 -8.47 22.60 17.36
C HIS A 97 -8.25 21.08 17.36
N ARG A 98 -7.00 20.64 17.20
CA ARG A 98 -6.58 19.24 17.20
C ARG A 98 -7.44 18.29 16.32
N PRO A 99 -7.82 18.68 15.09
CA PRO A 99 -8.65 17.83 14.23
C PRO A 99 -7.88 16.59 13.79
N ILE A 100 -8.55 15.44 13.73
CA ILE A 100 -8.02 14.22 13.12
C ILE A 100 -9.03 13.68 12.10
N GLY A 101 -8.55 12.86 11.17
CA GLY A 101 -9.36 12.29 10.10
C GLY A 101 -9.17 10.79 9.97
N ILE A 102 -10.06 10.02 10.59
CA ILE A 102 -10.11 8.57 10.49
C ILE A 102 -11.03 8.21 9.33
N GLY A 103 -10.46 7.54 8.33
CA GLY A 103 -11.19 6.96 7.22
C GLY A 103 -11.15 5.43 7.24
N VAL A 104 -11.60 4.85 6.14
CA VAL A 104 -11.64 3.39 5.95
C VAL A 104 -11.04 3.04 4.59
N GLN A 105 -10.73 1.77 4.42
CA GLN A 105 -10.45 1.15 3.12
C GLN A 105 -11.00 -0.28 3.14
N GLY A 106 -11.28 -0.82 1.95
CA GLY A 106 -11.80 -2.17 1.79
C GLY A 106 -13.22 -2.37 2.31
N LEU A 107 -14.10 -1.37 2.17
CA LEU A 107 -15.52 -1.55 2.49
C LEU A 107 -16.18 -2.61 1.59
N ALA A 108 -15.87 -2.58 0.28
CA ALA A 108 -16.35 -3.60 -0.65
C ALA A 108 -15.81 -5.00 -0.31
N ASP A 109 -14.53 -5.10 0.07
CA ASP A 109 -13.94 -6.37 0.54
C ASP A 109 -14.69 -6.92 1.76
N ALA A 110 -14.98 -6.06 2.75
CA ALA A 110 -15.73 -6.47 3.93
C ALA A 110 -17.12 -7.01 3.58
N PHE A 111 -17.84 -6.36 2.65
CA PHE A 111 -19.14 -6.86 2.19
C PHE A 111 -19.03 -8.19 1.45
N ILE A 112 -18.03 -8.36 0.58
CA ILE A 112 -17.80 -9.61 -0.15
C ILE A 112 -17.49 -10.75 0.82
N LEU A 113 -16.60 -10.52 1.80
CA LEU A 113 -16.24 -11.50 2.83
C LEU A 113 -17.45 -11.88 3.71
N MET A 114 -18.36 -10.93 3.96
CA MET A 114 -19.62 -11.17 4.68
C MET A 114 -20.73 -11.77 3.78
N ARG A 115 -20.47 -11.97 2.49
CA ARG A 115 -21.45 -12.44 1.48
C ARG A 115 -22.65 -11.52 1.31
N TYR A 116 -22.44 -10.21 1.43
CA TYR A 116 -23.47 -9.19 1.23
C TYR A 116 -23.26 -8.44 -0.08
N PRO A 117 -24.19 -8.51 -1.04
CA PRO A 117 -24.19 -7.61 -2.19
C PRO A 117 -24.14 -6.16 -1.71
N PHE A 118 -23.36 -5.30 -2.39
CA PHE A 118 -23.01 -3.97 -1.89
C PHE A 118 -24.23 -3.11 -1.53
N THR A 119 -25.29 -3.16 -2.34
CA THR A 119 -26.54 -2.38 -2.14
C THR A 119 -27.64 -3.19 -1.45
N SER A 120 -27.33 -4.34 -0.86
CA SER A 120 -28.29 -5.12 -0.06
C SER A 120 -28.60 -4.44 1.28
N GLU A 121 -29.78 -4.69 1.84
CA GLU A 121 -30.16 -4.18 3.16
C GLU A 121 -29.18 -4.64 4.26
N LYS A 122 -28.61 -5.85 4.15
CA LYS A 122 -27.59 -6.33 5.10
C LYS A 122 -26.28 -5.53 5.00
N ALA A 123 -25.82 -5.21 3.80
CA ALA A 123 -24.64 -4.35 3.60
C ALA A 123 -24.90 -2.92 4.07
N ARG A 124 -26.10 -2.39 3.82
CA ARG A 124 -26.54 -1.08 4.31
C ARG A 124 -26.59 -1.02 5.84
N ASP A 125 -27.07 -2.07 6.50
CA ASP A 125 -27.06 -2.16 7.95
C ASP A 125 -25.65 -2.24 8.52
N LEU A 126 -24.80 -3.11 7.95
CA LEU A 126 -23.39 -3.22 8.33
C LEU A 126 -22.64 -1.90 8.12
N ASN A 127 -22.92 -1.16 7.05
CA ASN A 127 -22.39 0.18 6.80
C ASN A 127 -22.70 1.12 7.98
N LYS A 128 -23.96 1.22 8.43
CA LYS A 128 -24.31 2.04 9.60
C LYS A 128 -23.52 1.61 10.83
N ARG A 129 -23.53 0.32 11.14
CA ARG A 129 -22.91 -0.24 12.35
C ARG A 129 -21.40 -0.03 12.41
N ILE A 130 -20.69 -0.17 11.28
CA ILE A 130 -19.25 0.08 11.18
C ILE A 130 -18.94 1.53 11.56
N PHE A 131 -19.60 2.49 10.92
CA PHE A 131 -19.32 3.91 11.14
C PHE A 131 -19.80 4.39 12.51
N GLU A 132 -20.91 3.86 13.01
CA GLU A 132 -21.37 4.10 14.38
C GLU A 132 -20.34 3.59 15.40
N THR A 133 -19.83 2.37 15.25
CA THR A 133 -18.77 1.81 16.13
C THR A 133 -17.50 2.66 16.09
N MET A 134 -17.07 3.06 14.88
CA MET A 134 -15.88 3.91 14.73
C MET A 134 -16.06 5.28 15.39
N TYR A 135 -17.22 5.91 15.21
CA TYR A 135 -17.48 7.23 15.81
C TYR A 135 -17.53 7.15 17.34
N TYR A 136 -18.19 6.13 17.88
CA TYR A 136 -18.25 5.86 19.32
C TYR A 136 -16.85 5.64 19.90
N ALA A 137 -16.07 4.73 19.31
CA ALA A 137 -14.71 4.44 19.73
C ALA A 137 -13.81 5.68 19.66
N ALA A 138 -13.99 6.48 18.60
CA ALA A 138 -13.18 7.66 18.40
C ALA A 138 -13.44 8.75 19.45
N LEU A 139 -14.72 8.99 19.76
CA LEU A 139 -15.14 9.90 20.82
C LEU A 139 -14.68 9.40 22.19
N GLU A 140 -14.81 8.10 22.46
CA GLU A 140 -14.37 7.52 23.74
C GLU A 140 -12.86 7.72 23.94
N ALA A 141 -12.03 7.38 22.94
CA ALA A 141 -10.59 7.59 23.03
C ALA A 141 -10.21 9.07 23.12
N SER A 142 -10.95 9.96 22.44
CA SER A 142 -10.71 11.40 22.53
C SER A 142 -11.11 11.96 23.91
N CYS A 143 -12.15 11.41 24.53
CA CYS A 143 -12.57 11.72 25.90
C CYS A 143 -11.54 11.19 26.93
N ASP A 144 -11.03 9.97 26.73
CA ASP A 144 -9.96 9.40 27.56
C ASP A 144 -8.71 10.30 27.52
N LEU A 145 -8.33 10.79 26.33
CA LEU A 145 -7.22 11.73 26.17
C LEU A 145 -7.50 13.11 26.81
N ALA A 146 -8.76 13.58 26.77
CA ALA A 146 -9.13 14.84 27.40
C ALA A 146 -9.08 14.77 28.93
N LYS A 147 -9.45 13.62 29.50
CA LYS A 147 -9.28 13.36 30.93
C LYS A 147 -7.81 13.44 31.38
N GLU A 148 -6.89 12.99 30.52
CA GLU A 148 -5.44 13.00 30.81
C GLU A 148 -4.78 14.37 30.52
N GLN A 149 -5.21 15.07 29.47
CA GLN A 149 -4.47 16.20 28.89
C GLN A 149 -5.28 17.50 28.81
N GLY A 150 -6.52 17.49 29.29
CA GLY A 150 -7.52 18.52 29.06
C GLY A 150 -8.14 18.46 27.65
N PRO A 151 -9.32 19.08 27.45
CA PRO A 151 -9.91 19.21 26.13
C PRO A 151 -9.04 20.05 25.18
N TYR A 152 -9.35 20.07 23.88
CA TYR A 152 -8.71 21.02 22.96
C TYR A 152 -9.11 22.47 23.29
N GLU A 153 -8.27 23.43 22.91
CA GLU A 153 -8.37 24.83 23.36
C GLU A 153 -9.73 25.46 23.04
N SER A 154 -10.27 25.21 21.85
CA SER A 154 -11.54 25.78 21.40
C SER A 154 -12.75 24.85 21.62
N TYR A 155 -12.71 23.99 22.64
CA TYR A 155 -13.79 23.04 22.96
C TYR A 155 -15.04 23.73 23.48
N GLU A 156 -14.88 24.71 24.38
CA GLU A 156 -16.02 25.42 24.96
C GLU A 156 -16.84 26.14 23.89
N GLY A 157 -18.16 25.98 23.97
CA GLY A 157 -19.12 26.51 23.00
C GLY A 157 -19.32 25.65 21.74
N SER A 158 -18.50 24.62 21.51
CA SER A 158 -18.72 23.64 20.45
C SER A 158 -20.02 22.85 20.67
N PRO A 159 -20.65 22.30 19.63
CA PRO A 159 -21.81 21.43 19.79
C PRO A 159 -21.59 20.27 20.77
N ILE A 160 -20.43 19.60 20.72
CA ILE A 160 -20.15 18.48 21.63
C ILE A 160 -20.08 18.95 23.08
N SER A 161 -19.58 20.17 23.36
CA SER A 161 -19.63 20.76 24.72
C SER A 161 -21.06 20.97 25.24
N LYS A 162 -22.04 21.08 24.34
CA LYS A 162 -23.47 21.19 24.64
C LYS A 162 -24.18 19.82 24.61
N GLY A 163 -23.40 18.74 24.55
CA GLY A 163 -23.93 17.38 24.45
C GLY A 163 -24.59 17.07 23.11
N ILE A 164 -24.25 17.78 22.02
CA ILE A 164 -24.78 17.53 20.66
C ILE A 164 -23.71 16.78 19.86
N LEU A 165 -24.00 15.51 19.52
CA LEU A 165 -23.14 14.65 18.70
C LEU A 165 -23.54 14.72 17.23
N GLN A 166 -22.74 14.10 16.36
CA GLN A 166 -22.94 14.23 14.91
C GLN A 166 -24.33 13.77 14.46
N PHE A 167 -24.80 12.60 14.89
CA PHE A 167 -26.09 12.05 14.45
C PHE A 167 -27.28 12.91 14.93
N ASP A 168 -27.15 13.65 16.03
CA ASP A 168 -28.17 14.61 16.49
C ASP A 168 -28.33 15.74 15.45
N MET A 169 -27.24 16.21 14.85
CA MET A 169 -27.27 17.23 13.79
C MET A 169 -27.89 16.72 12.48
N TRP A 170 -28.05 15.40 12.35
CA TRP A 170 -28.75 14.74 11.25
C TRP A 170 -30.19 14.36 11.60
N GLY A 171 -30.60 14.47 12.87
CA GLY A 171 -31.88 13.98 13.35
C GLY A 171 -31.99 12.44 13.29
N VAL A 172 -30.86 11.74 13.43
CA VAL A 172 -30.79 10.28 13.35
C VAL A 172 -30.65 9.70 14.75
N THR A 173 -31.48 8.71 15.08
CA THR A 173 -31.30 7.89 16.27
C THR A 173 -30.33 6.75 15.96
N PRO A 174 -29.23 6.59 16.73
CA PRO A 174 -28.27 5.50 16.53
C PRO A 174 -28.88 4.13 16.85
N THR A 175 -28.15 3.06 16.52
CA THR A 175 -28.56 1.70 16.92
C THR A 175 -28.29 1.47 18.41
N ASP A 176 -28.72 0.32 18.92
CA ASP A 176 -28.55 -0.11 20.31
C ASP A 176 -27.16 -0.72 20.59
N GLN A 177 -26.25 -0.75 19.60
CA GLN A 177 -24.96 -1.42 19.73
C GLN A 177 -23.95 -0.66 20.64
N CYS A 178 -24.15 0.64 20.83
CA CYS A 178 -23.25 1.51 21.58
C CYS A 178 -24.01 2.28 22.68
N ASP A 179 -23.42 2.38 23.88
CA ASP A 179 -24.01 3.12 25.00
C ASP A 179 -23.70 4.63 24.91
N TRP A 180 -24.45 5.29 24.04
CA TRP A 180 -24.34 6.74 23.81
C TRP A 180 -24.68 7.57 25.05
N GLY A 181 -25.49 7.06 25.98
CA GLY A 181 -25.86 7.76 27.21
C GLY A 181 -24.66 7.92 28.12
N THR A 182 -23.99 6.80 28.45
CA THR A 182 -22.77 6.80 29.27
C THR A 182 -21.66 7.61 28.61
N LEU A 183 -21.51 7.53 27.28
CA LEU A 183 -20.49 8.31 26.58
C LEU A 183 -20.75 9.82 26.68
N ARG A 184 -22.01 10.27 26.54
CA ARG A 184 -22.36 11.69 26.73
C ARG A 184 -22.04 12.18 28.14
N GLU A 185 -22.30 11.38 29.17
CA GLU A 185 -21.96 11.73 30.55
C GLU A 185 -20.43 11.88 30.74
N LYS A 186 -19.65 10.96 30.17
CA LYS A 186 -18.18 11.04 30.18
C LYS A 186 -17.69 12.32 29.48
N ILE A 187 -18.22 12.61 28.29
CA ILE A 187 -17.88 13.81 27.51
C ILE A 187 -18.28 15.08 28.26
N ALA A 188 -19.46 15.13 28.87
CA ALA A 188 -19.89 16.27 29.67
C ALA A 188 -18.95 16.54 30.85
N LYS A 189 -18.36 15.49 31.43
CA LYS A 189 -17.43 15.60 32.56
C LYS A 189 -16.01 15.98 32.17
N PHE A 190 -15.48 15.44 31.08
CA PHE A 190 -14.04 15.54 30.74
C PHE A 190 -13.76 16.31 29.44
N GLY A 191 -14.78 16.54 28.62
CA GLY A 191 -14.62 17.01 27.24
C GLY A 191 -13.97 15.98 26.32
N ILE A 192 -13.52 16.45 25.15
CA ILE A 192 -12.78 15.64 24.18
C ILE A 192 -11.52 16.35 23.71
N ARG A 193 -10.50 15.59 23.29
CA ARG A 193 -9.18 16.10 22.91
C ARG A 193 -9.09 16.58 21.46
N ASN A 194 -10.04 16.20 20.60
CA ASN A 194 -10.01 16.46 19.17
C ASN A 194 -11.34 17.06 18.71
N SER A 195 -11.32 18.15 17.95
CA SER A 195 -12.55 18.83 17.51
C SER A 195 -13.39 18.03 16.51
N VAL A 196 -12.74 17.25 15.65
CA VAL A 196 -13.38 16.33 14.69
C VAL A 196 -12.50 15.09 14.53
N LEU A 197 -13.12 13.98 14.10
CA LEU A 197 -12.56 12.64 14.24
C LEU A 197 -12.57 11.83 12.95
N LEU A 198 -13.67 11.83 12.20
CA LEU A 198 -13.90 10.91 11.08
C LEU A 198 -13.99 11.66 9.75
N SER A 199 -13.26 11.17 8.74
CA SER A 199 -13.25 11.74 7.38
C SER A 199 -12.79 10.71 6.35
N PRO A 200 -13.67 9.83 5.83
CA PRO A 200 -13.31 8.84 4.82
C PRO A 200 -12.70 9.46 3.55
N MET A 201 -11.39 9.30 3.40
CA MET A 201 -10.57 9.85 2.32
C MET A 201 -10.40 8.84 1.17
N PRO A 202 -9.90 9.27 0.00
CA PRO A 202 -9.43 8.35 -1.03
C PRO A 202 -8.18 7.63 -0.53
N THR A 203 -8.11 6.32 -0.72
CA THR A 203 -7.02 5.48 -0.20
C THR A 203 -6.22 4.81 -1.32
N ALA A 204 -6.16 5.41 -2.52
CA ALA A 204 -5.57 4.83 -3.73
C ALA A 204 -4.25 4.08 -3.48
N SER A 205 -3.25 4.76 -2.92
CA SER A 205 -1.93 4.14 -2.69
C SER A 205 -1.92 3.15 -1.52
N THR A 206 -2.59 3.46 -0.40
CA THR A 206 -2.54 2.65 0.82
C THR A 206 -3.41 1.39 0.72
N ALA A 207 -4.55 1.47 0.05
CA ALA A 207 -5.39 0.32 -0.29
C ALA A 207 -4.66 -0.63 -1.23
N GLN A 208 -3.94 -0.09 -2.22
CA GLN A 208 -3.10 -0.92 -3.08
C GLN A 208 -1.96 -1.62 -2.32
N ILE A 209 -1.34 -0.95 -1.34
CA ILE A 209 -0.30 -1.57 -0.49
C ILE A 209 -0.88 -2.73 0.32
N LEU A 210 -2.09 -2.58 0.87
CA LEU A 210 -2.74 -3.61 1.68
C LEU A 210 -3.54 -4.64 0.86
N GLY A 211 -3.68 -4.43 -0.45
CA GLY A 211 -4.46 -5.30 -1.33
C GLY A 211 -5.99 -5.18 -1.16
N ASN A 212 -6.48 -4.04 -0.68
CA ASN A 212 -7.91 -3.76 -0.48
C ASN A 212 -8.48 -2.91 -1.62
N ASN A 213 -9.81 -2.88 -1.76
CA ASN A 213 -10.50 -1.88 -2.57
C ASN A 213 -10.43 -0.49 -1.92
N GLU A 214 -10.54 0.55 -2.75
CA GLU A 214 -10.42 1.93 -2.29
C GLU A 214 -11.59 2.36 -1.39
N SER A 215 -11.25 2.95 -0.25
CA SER A 215 -12.15 3.70 0.62
C SER A 215 -13.50 3.00 0.89
N ILE A 216 -14.58 3.75 0.69
CA ILE A 216 -15.99 3.36 0.77
C ILE A 216 -16.58 2.94 -0.59
N GLU A 217 -15.73 2.75 -1.61
CA GLU A 217 -16.21 2.54 -2.98
C GLU A 217 -16.58 1.08 -3.25
N PRO A 218 -17.58 0.81 -4.11
CA PRO A 218 -17.74 -0.50 -4.74
C PRO A 218 -16.57 -0.81 -5.67
N TYR A 219 -16.43 -2.07 -6.08
CA TYR A 219 -15.47 -2.43 -7.13
C TYR A 219 -15.85 -1.76 -8.45
N THR A 220 -14.90 -1.05 -9.05
CA THR A 220 -15.11 -0.40 -10.35
C THR A 220 -15.10 -1.40 -11.51
N SER A 221 -14.40 -2.51 -11.35
CA SER A 221 -14.28 -3.63 -12.28
C SER A 221 -13.77 -4.87 -11.56
N ASN A 222 -14.19 -6.08 -11.97
CA ASN A 222 -13.59 -7.33 -11.48
C ASN A 222 -12.31 -7.74 -12.23
N VAL A 223 -11.89 -6.97 -13.23
CA VAL A 223 -10.59 -7.13 -13.90
C VAL A 223 -9.97 -5.76 -14.15
N TYR A 224 -8.70 -5.61 -13.83
CA TYR A 224 -7.96 -4.37 -14.03
C TYR A 224 -6.58 -4.63 -14.62
N THR A 225 -6.19 -3.72 -15.50
CA THR A 225 -4.91 -3.77 -16.18
C THR A 225 -3.84 -3.06 -15.36
N ARG A 226 -2.81 -3.79 -14.91
CA ARG A 226 -1.64 -3.23 -14.23
C ARG A 226 -0.47 -3.12 -15.20
N ASN A 227 -0.08 -1.89 -15.49
CA ASN A 227 1.12 -1.62 -16.26
C ASN A 227 2.36 -1.65 -15.35
N VAL A 228 3.32 -2.50 -15.69
CA VAL A 228 4.65 -2.56 -15.07
C VAL A 228 5.71 -2.41 -16.16
N LEU A 229 6.98 -2.22 -15.75
CA LEU A 229 8.10 -2.03 -16.69
C LEU A 229 8.26 -3.19 -17.69
N SER A 230 7.81 -4.40 -17.34
CA SER A 230 7.88 -5.60 -18.20
C SER A 230 6.64 -5.85 -19.05
N GLY A 231 5.63 -4.96 -19.02
CA GLY A 231 4.41 -5.11 -19.80
C GLY A 231 3.14 -4.84 -19.00
N SER A 232 2.01 -5.15 -19.62
CA SER A 232 0.68 -4.94 -19.07
C SER A 232 0.10 -6.29 -18.62
N PHE A 233 -0.33 -6.39 -17.37
CA PHE A 233 -0.87 -7.62 -16.79
C PHE A 233 -2.33 -7.42 -16.39
N GLN A 234 -3.17 -8.38 -16.73
CA GLN A 234 -4.54 -8.43 -16.23
C GLN A 234 -4.54 -8.99 -14.81
N ILE A 235 -5.15 -8.26 -13.88
CA ILE A 235 -5.33 -8.69 -12.50
C ILE A 235 -6.83 -8.80 -12.26
N PHE A 236 -7.25 -9.98 -11.82
CA PHE A 236 -8.65 -10.26 -11.48
C PHE A 236 -8.91 -9.93 -10.02
N ASN A 237 -10.17 -9.61 -9.71
CA ASN A 237 -10.63 -9.53 -8.33
C ASN A 237 -10.37 -10.87 -7.64
N MET A 238 -9.49 -10.85 -6.63
CA MET A 238 -9.03 -12.05 -5.95
C MET A 238 -10.16 -12.80 -5.26
N HIS A 239 -11.15 -12.07 -4.71
CA HIS A 239 -12.31 -12.69 -4.08
C HIS A 239 -13.16 -13.45 -5.10
N LEU A 240 -13.47 -12.82 -6.24
CA LEU A 240 -14.21 -13.46 -7.33
C LEU A 240 -13.47 -14.68 -7.85
N MET A 241 -12.16 -14.56 -8.08
CA MET A 241 -11.33 -15.67 -8.54
C MET A 241 -11.40 -16.85 -7.58
N ASN A 242 -11.29 -16.60 -6.28
CA ASN A 242 -11.39 -17.65 -5.26
C ASN A 242 -12.77 -18.33 -5.26
N ASP A 243 -13.85 -17.57 -5.34
CA ASP A 243 -15.19 -18.15 -5.43
C ASP A 243 -15.40 -18.98 -6.70
N LEU A 244 -14.92 -18.51 -7.85
CA LEU A 244 -15.01 -19.26 -9.09
C LEU A 244 -14.14 -20.53 -9.06
N MET A 245 -13.00 -20.51 -8.38
CA MET A 245 -12.21 -21.72 -8.14
C MET A 245 -12.94 -22.71 -7.22
N HIS A 246 -13.61 -22.24 -6.17
CA HIS A 246 -14.41 -23.11 -5.29
C HIS A 246 -15.65 -23.71 -5.97
N LEU A 247 -16.14 -23.06 -7.03
CA LEU A 247 -17.24 -23.56 -7.86
C LEU A 247 -16.78 -24.38 -9.07
N ASP A 248 -15.47 -24.64 -9.22
CA ASP A 248 -14.88 -25.28 -10.39
C ASP A 248 -15.22 -24.58 -11.72
N LEU A 249 -15.41 -23.26 -11.68
CA LEU A 249 -15.75 -22.40 -12.83
C LEU A 249 -14.55 -21.58 -13.34
N TRP A 250 -13.39 -21.68 -12.68
CA TRP A 250 -12.21 -20.88 -13.03
C TRP A 250 -11.33 -21.57 -14.08
N ASP A 251 -11.69 -21.39 -15.35
CA ASP A 251 -10.93 -21.85 -16.51
C ASP A 251 -10.45 -20.67 -17.40
N ASP A 252 -9.70 -20.98 -18.47
CA ASP A 252 -9.19 -19.96 -19.38
C ASP A 252 -10.32 -19.27 -20.18
N ASP A 253 -11.41 -19.98 -20.47
CA ASP A 253 -12.58 -19.43 -21.15
C ASP A 253 -13.31 -18.41 -20.26
N MET A 254 -13.48 -18.71 -18.97
CA MET A 254 -14.04 -17.82 -17.97
C MET A 254 -13.23 -16.52 -17.86
N LYS A 255 -11.90 -16.62 -17.82
CA LYS A 255 -11.01 -15.43 -17.82
C LYS A 255 -11.25 -14.58 -19.06
N LEU A 256 -11.34 -15.20 -20.23
CA LEU A 256 -11.60 -14.52 -21.50
C LEU A 256 -12.99 -13.88 -21.53
N GLU A 257 -14.02 -14.54 -21.02
CA GLU A 257 -15.38 -14.00 -20.91
C GLU A 257 -15.44 -12.79 -19.98
N ILE A 258 -14.77 -12.85 -18.81
CA ILE A 258 -14.69 -11.71 -17.88
C ILE A 258 -13.97 -10.53 -18.55
N ILE A 259 -12.87 -10.77 -19.29
CA ILE A 259 -12.15 -9.73 -20.03
C ILE A 259 -13.02 -9.15 -21.15
N LYS A 260 -13.71 -9.99 -21.94
CA LYS A 260 -14.64 -9.58 -23.01
C LYS A 260 -15.75 -8.69 -22.47
N ASN A 261 -16.25 -9.01 -21.27
CA ASN A 261 -17.25 -8.22 -20.54
C ASN A 261 -16.65 -7.08 -19.69
N LYS A 262 -15.36 -6.77 -19.85
CA LYS A 262 -14.64 -5.68 -19.16
C LYS A 262 -14.80 -5.73 -17.64
N GLY A 263 -14.72 -6.93 -17.09
CA GLY A 263 -14.83 -7.19 -15.65
C GLY A 263 -16.26 -7.27 -15.13
N SER A 264 -17.28 -7.10 -15.98
CA SER A 264 -18.64 -7.48 -15.62
C SER A 264 -18.80 -8.99 -15.71
N ILE A 265 -19.57 -9.56 -14.77
CA ILE A 265 -19.95 -10.98 -14.81
C ILE A 265 -21.45 -11.20 -14.97
N GLN A 266 -22.22 -10.13 -15.16
CA GLN A 266 -23.69 -10.19 -15.16
C GLN A 266 -24.24 -11.01 -16.33
N ASN A 267 -23.55 -10.99 -17.46
CA ASN A 267 -23.98 -11.67 -18.70
C ASN A 267 -23.32 -13.05 -18.89
N ILE A 268 -22.65 -13.58 -17.87
CA ILE A 268 -22.03 -14.92 -17.92
C ILE A 268 -23.01 -15.91 -17.27
N GLU A 269 -23.74 -16.66 -18.10
CA GLU A 269 -24.81 -17.56 -17.65
C GLU A 269 -24.29 -18.68 -16.74
N ARG A 270 -23.05 -19.14 -16.97
CA ARG A 270 -22.38 -20.18 -16.18
C ARG A 270 -22.20 -19.81 -14.70
N ILE A 271 -22.16 -18.51 -14.36
CA ILE A 271 -21.95 -18.05 -12.99
C ILE A 271 -23.29 -17.98 -12.25
N PRO A 272 -23.45 -18.58 -11.06
CA PRO A 272 -24.69 -18.49 -10.29
C PRO A 272 -25.13 -17.06 -9.99
N GLN A 273 -26.45 -16.84 -9.91
CA GLN A 273 -27.03 -15.50 -9.68
C GLN A 273 -26.52 -14.85 -8.39
N GLU A 274 -26.34 -15.62 -7.32
CA GLU A 274 -25.81 -15.13 -6.04
C GLU A 274 -24.41 -14.52 -6.18
N ILE A 275 -23.52 -15.17 -6.95
CA ILE A 275 -22.17 -14.66 -7.23
C ILE A 275 -22.26 -13.42 -8.12
N ARG A 276 -23.13 -13.42 -9.13
CA ARG A 276 -23.35 -12.24 -9.98
C ARG A 276 -23.82 -11.04 -9.16
N ASP A 277 -24.73 -11.23 -8.22
CA ASP A 277 -25.21 -10.17 -7.33
C ASP A 277 -24.13 -9.66 -6.38
N LEU A 278 -23.29 -10.56 -5.84
CA LEU A 278 -22.19 -10.22 -4.94
C LEU A 278 -21.10 -9.36 -5.62
N TYR A 279 -20.79 -9.67 -6.88
CA TYR A 279 -19.70 -9.03 -7.64
C TYR A 279 -20.19 -8.04 -8.70
N LYS A 280 -21.36 -7.43 -8.50
CA LYS A 280 -21.76 -6.26 -9.29
C LYS A 280 -20.65 -5.22 -9.28
N THR A 281 -20.39 -4.62 -10.42
CA THR A 281 -19.51 -3.45 -10.52
C THR A 281 -20.29 -2.19 -10.20
N VAL A 282 -19.61 -1.10 -9.85
CA VAL A 282 -20.25 0.19 -9.56
C VAL A 282 -21.16 0.71 -10.70
N TRP A 283 -20.90 0.27 -11.93
CA TRP A 283 -21.65 0.62 -13.13
C TRP A 283 -22.98 -0.12 -13.27
N GLU A 284 -23.14 -1.19 -12.51
CA GLU A 284 -24.32 -2.06 -12.46
C GLU A 284 -25.17 -1.77 -11.21
N MET A 285 -24.74 -0.81 -10.38
CA MET A 285 -25.40 -0.43 -9.14
C MET A 285 -26.14 0.90 -9.27
N SER A 286 -27.25 1.00 -8.54
CA SER A 286 -27.98 2.25 -8.37
C SER A 286 -27.12 3.26 -7.60
N GLN A 287 -26.80 4.40 -8.24
CA GLN A 287 -26.10 5.50 -7.56
C GLN A 287 -26.95 6.14 -6.46
N ARG A 288 -28.28 5.99 -6.52
CA ARG A 288 -29.20 6.41 -5.46
C ARG A 288 -28.91 5.64 -4.16
N ASP A 289 -28.69 4.33 -4.27
CA ASP A 289 -28.42 3.46 -3.12
C ASP A 289 -27.05 3.79 -2.52
N ILE A 290 -26.06 4.09 -3.36
CA ILE A 290 -24.74 4.57 -2.93
C ILE A 290 -24.86 5.89 -2.14
N ILE A 291 -25.70 6.82 -2.61
CA ILE A 291 -25.99 8.07 -1.91
C ILE A 291 -26.72 7.82 -0.59
N ASP A 292 -27.67 6.89 -0.54
CA ASP A 292 -28.37 6.53 0.68
C ASP A 292 -27.41 5.93 1.71
N MET A 293 -26.54 5.00 1.31
CA MET A 293 -25.49 4.47 2.19
C MET A 293 -24.50 5.55 2.65
N ALA A 294 -24.18 6.52 1.80
CA ALA A 294 -23.34 7.65 2.15
C ALA A 294 -24.01 8.58 3.18
N ALA A 295 -25.32 8.80 3.06
CA ALA A 295 -26.09 9.59 4.03
C ALA A 295 -26.21 8.86 5.37
N ASP A 296 -26.48 7.55 5.33
CA ASP A 296 -26.58 6.70 6.53
C ASP A 296 -25.29 6.75 7.37
N ARG A 297 -24.12 6.56 6.75
CA ARG A 297 -22.83 6.70 7.46
C ARG A 297 -22.50 8.15 7.81
N GLY A 298 -23.04 9.11 7.04
CA GLY A 298 -22.82 10.54 7.23
C GLY A 298 -23.28 11.04 8.61
N ALA A 299 -24.29 10.40 9.19
CA ALA A 299 -24.74 10.65 10.56
C ALA A 299 -23.68 10.37 11.63
N PHE A 300 -22.66 9.56 11.31
CA PHE A 300 -21.56 9.20 12.20
C PHE A 300 -20.21 9.78 11.75
N ILE A 301 -20.21 10.68 10.75
CA ILE A 301 -19.00 11.32 10.22
C ILE A 301 -19.09 12.82 10.48
N ASP A 302 -18.25 13.32 11.39
CA ASP A 302 -18.23 14.72 11.82
C ASP A 302 -17.55 15.67 10.83
N GLN A 303 -16.72 15.17 9.92
CA GLN A 303 -16.25 15.91 8.73
C GLN A 303 -17.10 15.57 7.50
N SER A 304 -16.54 15.01 6.43
CA SER A 304 -17.27 14.57 5.24
C SER A 304 -16.63 13.28 4.69
N GLN A 305 -16.96 12.91 3.46
CA GLN A 305 -16.46 11.71 2.78
C GLN A 305 -16.21 12.01 1.31
N SER A 306 -15.13 11.44 0.74
CA SER A 306 -14.82 11.54 -0.68
C SER A 306 -15.72 10.63 -1.50
N LEU A 307 -16.88 11.15 -1.92
CA LEU A 307 -17.90 10.38 -2.63
C LEU A 307 -17.77 10.51 -4.15
N ASN A 308 -17.13 9.54 -4.81
CA ASN A 308 -17.19 9.44 -6.27
C ASN A 308 -18.57 8.98 -6.73
N ILE A 309 -19.04 9.55 -7.85
CA ILE A 309 -20.31 9.18 -8.49
C ILE A 309 -20.00 8.61 -9.87
N PHE A 310 -20.63 7.49 -10.21
CA PHE A 310 -20.37 6.75 -11.43
C PHE A 310 -21.62 6.72 -12.31
N ILE A 311 -21.58 7.42 -13.44
CA ILE A 311 -22.68 7.45 -14.41
C ILE A 311 -22.10 7.08 -15.77
N ALA A 312 -22.43 5.87 -16.25
CA ALA A 312 -21.89 5.35 -17.51
C ALA A 312 -22.19 6.29 -18.68
N ARG A 313 -23.43 6.78 -18.80
CA ARG A 313 -23.89 7.72 -19.83
C ARG A 313 -24.51 8.95 -19.17
N PRO A 314 -23.72 9.98 -18.85
CA PRO A 314 -24.22 11.20 -18.20
C PRO A 314 -25.13 11.99 -19.15
N ASN A 315 -26.21 12.55 -18.61
CA ASN A 315 -27.04 13.55 -19.26
C ASN A 315 -27.52 14.58 -18.22
N TYR A 316 -28.10 15.70 -18.68
CA TYR A 316 -28.56 16.75 -17.76
C TYR A 316 -29.58 16.27 -16.74
N GLY A 317 -30.48 15.35 -17.11
CA GLY A 317 -31.52 14.82 -16.22
C GLY A 317 -30.94 13.96 -15.09
N ASN A 318 -30.07 13.00 -15.41
CA ASN A 318 -29.51 12.09 -14.41
C ASN A 318 -28.48 12.77 -13.50
N ILE A 319 -27.68 13.72 -14.02
CA ILE A 319 -26.75 14.51 -13.20
C ILE A 319 -27.53 15.43 -12.25
N THR A 320 -28.53 16.15 -12.78
CA THR A 320 -29.35 17.07 -11.97
C THR A 320 -30.07 16.31 -10.86
N SER A 321 -30.80 15.25 -11.19
CA SER A 321 -31.53 14.45 -10.19
C SER A 321 -30.61 13.86 -9.13
N MET A 322 -29.43 13.36 -9.52
CA MET A 322 -28.42 12.85 -8.57
C MET A 322 -27.94 13.92 -7.59
N HIS A 323 -27.61 15.13 -8.07
CA HIS A 323 -27.18 16.23 -7.21
C HIS A 323 -28.29 16.73 -6.29
N PHE A 324 -29.51 16.89 -6.80
CA PHE A 324 -30.63 17.28 -5.95
C PHE A 324 -30.94 16.21 -4.90
N TYR A 325 -30.82 14.93 -5.24
CA TYR A 325 -31.01 13.83 -4.30
C TYR A 325 -29.97 13.85 -3.17
N GLY A 326 -28.67 13.94 -3.51
CA GLY A 326 -27.60 14.03 -2.51
C GLY A 326 -27.72 15.26 -1.61
N TRP A 327 -28.12 16.40 -2.17
CA TRP A 327 -28.41 17.62 -1.41
C TRP A 327 -29.60 17.46 -0.46
N GLN A 328 -30.72 16.92 -0.94
CA GLN A 328 -31.94 16.69 -0.14
C GLN A 328 -31.70 15.67 0.98
N LYS A 329 -30.86 14.66 0.75
CA LYS A 329 -30.40 13.71 1.77
C LYS A 329 -29.48 14.34 2.81
N GLY A 330 -29.07 15.59 2.61
CA GLY A 330 -28.28 16.34 3.56
C GLY A 330 -26.82 15.90 3.59
N LEU A 331 -26.28 15.40 2.47
CA LEU A 331 -24.84 15.17 2.32
C LEU A 331 -24.07 16.49 2.48
N LYS A 332 -22.83 16.40 2.96
CA LYS A 332 -21.87 17.51 3.00
C LYS A 332 -21.12 17.60 1.67
N THR A 333 -20.58 16.48 1.20
CA THR A 333 -20.01 16.31 -0.14
C THR A 333 -20.98 15.49 -0.98
N GLY A 334 -21.60 16.12 -1.97
CA GLY A 334 -22.50 15.45 -2.91
C GLY A 334 -21.75 14.70 -4.01
N MET A 335 -20.58 15.20 -4.42
CA MET A 335 -19.76 14.54 -5.43
C MET A 335 -18.30 15.00 -5.35
N TYR A 336 -17.39 14.03 -5.26
CA TYR A 336 -15.96 14.21 -5.50
C TYR A 336 -15.69 14.19 -7.01
N TYR A 337 -15.40 13.04 -7.62
CA TYR A 337 -15.38 12.92 -9.08
C TYR A 337 -16.68 12.36 -9.66
N LEU A 338 -17.07 12.90 -10.81
CA LEU A 338 -17.96 12.22 -11.75
C LEU A 338 -17.12 11.30 -12.63
N ARG A 339 -17.34 9.99 -12.53
CA ARG A 339 -16.72 8.96 -13.38
C ARG A 339 -17.71 8.52 -14.44
N THR A 340 -17.25 8.50 -15.69
CA THR A 340 -18.07 8.18 -16.86
C THR A 340 -17.39 7.10 -17.70
N ARG A 341 -18.16 6.41 -18.56
CA ARG A 341 -17.60 5.49 -19.55
C ARG A 341 -17.71 6.12 -20.95
N PRO A 342 -16.70 5.99 -21.82
CA PRO A 342 -16.80 6.48 -23.18
C PRO A 342 -17.96 5.78 -23.92
N ALA A 343 -18.61 6.51 -24.83
CA ALA A 343 -19.74 6.01 -25.61
C ALA A 343 -19.35 4.92 -26.62
N VAL A 344 -18.07 4.88 -27.00
CA VAL A 344 -17.49 3.93 -27.95
C VAL A 344 -16.33 3.22 -27.28
N ASP A 345 -16.27 1.91 -27.44
CA ASP A 345 -15.21 1.11 -26.88
C ASP A 345 -13.93 1.22 -27.70
N ALA A 346 -12.80 1.42 -27.04
CA ALA A 346 -11.50 1.25 -27.68
C ALA A 346 -11.33 -0.22 -28.07
N VAL A 347 -10.89 -0.47 -29.31
CA VAL A 347 -10.58 -1.83 -29.80
C VAL A 347 -9.51 -2.44 -28.88
N GLN A 348 -9.85 -3.52 -28.18
CA GLN A 348 -8.92 -4.21 -27.30
C GLN A 348 -7.98 -5.09 -28.16
N PHE A 349 -6.67 -4.84 -28.06
CA PHE A 349 -5.64 -5.49 -28.87
C PHE A 349 -5.02 -6.76 -28.23
N THR A 350 -5.55 -7.22 -27.08
CA THR A 350 -4.85 -8.21 -26.24
C THR A 350 -5.42 -9.62 -26.28
N VAL A 351 -6.48 -9.88 -27.04
CA VAL A 351 -7.06 -11.23 -27.15
C VAL A 351 -6.83 -11.74 -28.57
N ASP A 352 -6.29 -12.96 -28.68
CA ASP A 352 -6.15 -13.65 -29.96
C ASP A 352 -7.54 -13.82 -30.57
N LYS A 353 -7.83 -13.05 -31.62
CA LYS A 353 -9.17 -12.94 -32.21
C LYS A 353 -9.64 -14.25 -32.82
N THR A 354 -8.73 -15.17 -33.12
CA THR A 354 -8.99 -16.54 -33.60
C THR A 354 -9.71 -17.37 -32.55
N ARG A 355 -9.24 -17.38 -31.29
CA ARG A 355 -9.88 -18.13 -30.19
C ARG A 355 -11.29 -17.62 -29.84
N LEU A 356 -11.50 -16.31 -29.92
CA LEU A 356 -12.83 -15.72 -29.72
C LEU A 356 -13.81 -16.10 -30.85
N LYS A 357 -13.32 -16.17 -32.11
CA LYS A 357 -14.13 -16.60 -33.25
C LYS A 357 -14.45 -18.10 -33.21
N GLU A 358 -13.50 -18.93 -32.77
CA GLU A 358 -13.71 -20.36 -32.56
C GLU A 358 -14.78 -20.61 -31.50
N TYR A 359 -14.78 -19.87 -30.39
CA TYR A 359 -15.83 -19.97 -29.37
C TYR A 359 -17.20 -19.49 -29.86
N ASP A 360 -17.25 -18.35 -30.57
CA ASP A 360 -18.50 -17.84 -31.17
C ASP A 360 -19.04 -18.81 -32.25
N SER A 361 -18.18 -19.59 -32.91
CA SER A 361 -18.59 -20.64 -33.87
C SER A 361 -19.05 -21.94 -33.21
N VAL A 362 -18.59 -22.25 -31.99
CA VAL A 362 -18.97 -23.47 -31.25
C VAL A 362 -20.31 -23.28 -30.52
N ASN A 363 -20.63 -22.08 -30.06
CA ASN A 363 -21.90 -21.78 -29.38
C ASN A 363 -22.99 -21.15 -30.28
N GLY A 364 -22.67 -20.86 -31.54
CA GLY A 364 -23.57 -20.20 -32.48
C GLY A 364 -24.62 -21.09 -33.16
N ASP A 365 -24.64 -22.41 -32.93
CA ASP A 365 -25.41 -23.35 -33.77
C ASP A 365 -26.25 -24.37 -32.99
N LYS A 366 -27.14 -23.89 -32.12
CA LYS A 366 -28.23 -24.70 -31.53
C LYS A 366 -29.63 -24.27 -31.99
N ASN A 367 -29.74 -23.66 -33.17
CA ASN A 367 -31.03 -23.46 -33.81
C ASN A 367 -30.91 -23.42 -35.35
N SER A 368 -30.67 -24.58 -35.99
CA SER A 368 -31.41 -24.98 -37.21
C SER A 368 -30.98 -26.35 -37.79
N LYS A 369 -31.97 -27.26 -37.90
CA LYS A 369 -32.25 -28.25 -38.97
C LYS A 369 -31.13 -29.15 -39.55
N SER A 370 -31.21 -30.42 -39.14
CA SER A 370 -31.23 -31.67 -39.93
C SER A 370 -30.56 -31.75 -41.33
N SER A 371 -29.58 -32.64 -41.50
CA SER A 371 -29.65 -33.83 -42.39
C SER A 371 -28.34 -34.63 -42.43
N SER A 372 -28.48 -35.90 -42.80
CA SER A 372 -27.58 -37.07 -42.73
C SER A 372 -26.35 -37.08 -43.64
N SER A 373 -25.23 -37.70 -43.21
CA SER A 373 -24.68 -38.96 -43.79
C SER A 373 -23.26 -39.34 -43.30
N SER A 374 -23.13 -40.60 -42.83
CA SER A 374 -22.03 -41.59 -42.94
C SER A 374 -20.56 -41.30 -42.52
N ILE A 375 -20.08 -42.19 -41.64
CA ILE A 375 -18.71 -42.45 -41.14
C ILE A 375 -17.82 -43.12 -42.24
N PRO A 376 -16.48 -43.20 -42.11
CA PRO A 376 -15.86 -44.26 -41.30
C PRO A 376 -14.65 -43.83 -40.43
N ALA A 377 -14.45 -44.62 -39.37
CA ALA A 377 -13.47 -44.48 -38.31
C ALA A 377 -12.10 -45.11 -38.64
N THR A 378 -11.04 -44.69 -37.94
CA THR A 378 -9.93 -45.57 -37.54
C THR A 378 -9.10 -45.00 -36.37
N THR A 379 -9.12 -45.75 -35.25
CA THR A 379 -8.02 -46.15 -34.31
C THR A 379 -7.03 -45.10 -33.75
N SER A 380 -6.98 -44.90 -32.42
CA SER A 380 -6.11 -45.60 -31.42
C SER A 380 -4.63 -45.22 -31.61
N GLU A 381 -3.83 -44.75 -30.66
CA GLU A 381 -3.55 -45.27 -29.32
C GLU A 381 -2.43 -44.42 -28.69
N LEU A 382 -2.39 -44.30 -27.35
CA LEU A 382 -1.23 -44.38 -26.44
C LEU A 382 -1.30 -43.37 -25.28
N ALA A 383 -1.73 -43.91 -24.14
CA ALA A 383 -1.47 -43.39 -22.81
C ALA A 383 -0.45 -44.29 -22.09
N THR A 384 0.39 -43.66 -21.25
CA THR A 384 0.95 -44.18 -19.97
C THR A 384 2.27 -44.97 -19.95
N LYS A 385 3.26 -44.45 -19.18
CA LYS A 385 4.17 -45.08 -18.15
C LYS A 385 5.45 -44.21 -18.01
N VAL A 386 5.75 -43.52 -16.90
CA VAL A 386 6.25 -43.93 -15.56
C VAL A 386 7.54 -44.76 -15.59
N MET A 387 8.68 -44.24 -15.07
CA MET A 387 9.45 -44.83 -13.94
C MET A 387 10.66 -43.96 -13.50
N GLU A 388 10.93 -44.01 -12.20
CA GLU A 388 11.99 -43.39 -11.39
C GLU A 388 13.39 -44.03 -11.58
N CYS A 389 14.47 -43.35 -11.14
CA CYS A 389 15.53 -43.94 -10.31
C CYS A 389 16.56 -42.92 -9.78
N THR A 390 17.24 -43.32 -8.71
CA THR A 390 17.93 -42.55 -7.67
C THR A 390 19.43 -42.90 -7.51
N PHE A 391 20.21 -41.99 -6.90
CA PHE A 391 21.37 -42.16 -5.96
C PHE A 391 22.88 -42.25 -6.39
N GLU A 392 23.70 -41.53 -5.59
CA GLU A 392 25.17 -41.61 -5.22
C GLU A 392 26.29 -41.53 -6.30
N GLY A 393 27.53 -41.02 -6.11
CA GLY A 393 28.39 -40.57 -5.01
C GLY A 393 29.77 -40.10 -5.57
N GLU A 394 30.67 -39.59 -4.71
CA GLU A 394 31.89 -38.76 -4.98
C GLU A 394 33.15 -39.44 -5.60
N LEU A 395 34.08 -38.66 -6.25
CA LEU A 395 35.54 -38.61 -5.96
C LEU A 395 36.34 -37.51 -6.72
N TYR A 396 37.37 -36.96 -6.07
CA TYR A 396 38.39 -35.96 -6.48
C TYR A 396 39.40 -36.48 -7.56
N THR A 397 40.24 -35.74 -8.32
CA THR A 397 41.32 -34.76 -7.98
C THR A 397 42.08 -34.25 -9.25
N VAL A 398 42.56 -32.99 -9.23
CA VAL A 398 43.85 -32.41 -9.75
C VAL A 398 44.15 -32.28 -11.28
N ILE A 399 44.38 -31.04 -11.76
CA ILE A 399 45.65 -30.47 -12.31
C ILE A 399 45.46 -28.94 -12.59
N ARG A 400 46.41 -28.11 -12.14
CA ARG A 400 46.69 -26.70 -12.50
C ARG A 400 48.08 -26.66 -13.19
N PRO A 401 48.61 -25.54 -13.71
CA PRO A 401 48.05 -24.48 -14.57
C PRO A 401 49.00 -24.13 -15.75
N LYS A 402 48.55 -23.39 -16.77
CA LYS A 402 49.29 -22.28 -17.45
C LYS A 402 48.47 -21.76 -18.64
N TYR A 403 48.69 -20.49 -18.96
CA TYR A 403 47.98 -19.63 -19.94
C TYR A 403 46.77 -18.87 -19.38
N ALA A 404 47.12 -17.80 -18.64
CA ALA A 404 46.24 -16.71 -18.27
C ALA A 404 46.61 -15.47 -19.09
N VAL A 405 45.93 -15.23 -20.22
CA VAL A 405 45.69 -13.91 -20.80
C VAL A 405 44.44 -14.06 -21.70
N ILE A 406 43.49 -13.11 -21.62
CA ILE A 406 42.35 -12.82 -22.54
C ILE A 406 40.90 -12.97 -22.00
N TYR A 407 40.60 -13.60 -20.85
CA TYR A 407 39.20 -13.66 -20.36
C TYR A 407 38.95 -13.01 -18.99
N GLY A 408 39.20 -11.70 -18.90
CA GLY A 408 39.14 -10.95 -17.63
C GLY A 408 38.29 -9.67 -17.62
N TRP A 409 37.36 -9.46 -18.56
CA TRP A 409 36.68 -8.15 -18.68
C TRP A 409 35.15 -8.11 -18.59
N TYR A 410 34.46 -9.26 -18.53
CA TYR A 410 33.02 -9.28 -18.20
C TYR A 410 32.71 -9.85 -16.81
N ILE A 411 33.67 -10.53 -16.18
CA ILE A 411 33.52 -11.00 -14.80
C ILE A 411 33.61 -9.82 -13.81
N CYS A 412 34.25 -8.69 -14.15
CA CYS A 412 34.44 -7.59 -13.20
C CYS A 412 33.19 -6.74 -12.91
N CYS A 413 32.17 -6.66 -13.77
CA CYS A 413 30.99 -5.83 -13.47
C CYS A 413 29.89 -6.52 -12.65
N GLU A 414 29.81 -7.86 -12.67
CA GLU A 414 28.90 -8.60 -11.79
C GLU A 414 29.62 -9.26 -10.59
N PHE A 415 30.94 -9.51 -10.65
CA PHE A 415 31.70 -9.87 -9.44
C PHE A 415 32.12 -8.66 -8.57
N CYS A 416 32.12 -7.41 -9.05
CA CYS A 416 32.33 -6.26 -8.14
C CYS A 416 31.17 -6.01 -7.17
N LYS A 417 30.03 -6.69 -7.33
CA LYS A 417 28.96 -6.71 -6.31
C LYS A 417 29.08 -7.85 -5.30
N PHE A 418 29.92 -8.88 -5.53
CA PHE A 418 29.98 -10.06 -4.65
C PHE A 418 31.39 -10.52 -4.23
N GLY A 419 32.45 -10.18 -4.98
CA GLY A 419 33.83 -10.66 -4.75
C GLY A 419 34.59 -9.93 -3.63
N ILE A 420 34.34 -8.64 -3.40
CA ILE A 420 34.93 -7.90 -2.26
C ILE A 420 34.36 -8.41 -0.92
N ARG A 421 33.24 -9.13 -0.95
CA ARG A 421 32.64 -9.72 0.24
C ARG A 421 33.26 -11.07 0.64
N ARG A 422 34.01 -11.76 -0.23
CA ARG A 422 34.60 -13.09 0.10
C ARG A 422 36.12 -13.08 0.26
N TYR A 423 36.84 -12.11 -0.30
CA TYR A 423 38.30 -12.01 -0.12
C TYR A 423 38.68 -11.36 1.21
N LEU A 424 37.86 -10.44 1.74
CA LEU A 424 38.06 -9.87 3.09
C LEU A 424 37.60 -10.79 4.23
N ILE A 425 36.92 -11.91 3.93
CA ILE A 425 36.44 -12.87 4.94
C ILE A 425 37.43 -14.03 5.18
N ARG A 426 38.51 -14.17 4.39
CA ARG A 426 39.43 -15.31 4.51
C ARG A 426 40.70 -15.07 5.31
N ARG A 427 40.83 -13.93 5.99
CA ARG A 427 41.93 -13.69 6.94
C ARG A 427 41.43 -12.90 8.16
N ASN A 428 40.62 -13.58 8.97
CA ASN A 428 40.61 -13.54 10.44
C ASN A 428 39.40 -14.37 10.89
N SER A 429 39.65 -15.67 11.02
CA SER A 429 38.77 -16.63 11.67
C SER A 429 38.42 -16.19 13.09
N TRP A 430 37.14 -16.29 13.47
CA TRP A 430 36.59 -17.00 14.63
C TRP A 430 35.24 -16.37 15.03
N ALA A 431 34.22 -17.24 15.15
CA ALA A 431 32.92 -17.07 15.82
C ALA A 431 31.79 -16.28 15.10
N GLU A 432 30.84 -17.07 14.57
CA GLU A 432 29.44 -16.71 14.43
C GLU A 432 28.79 -16.49 15.81
N TRP A 433 27.96 -15.45 15.97
CA TRP A 433 26.62 -15.42 16.61
C TRP A 433 26.22 -13.98 17.01
N TYR A 434 24.92 -13.66 16.88
CA TYR A 434 24.21 -12.36 17.06
C TYR A 434 24.42 -11.35 15.91
N ALA A 435 23.45 -11.06 15.02
CA ALA A 435 22.05 -10.63 15.20
C ALA A 435 21.91 -9.34 16.02
N ASP A 436 22.26 -8.20 15.38
CA ASP A 436 21.55 -6.91 15.37
C ASP A 436 22.53 -5.79 15.01
N ASP A 437 22.41 -5.24 13.79
CA ASP A 437 22.68 -3.81 13.53
C ASP A 437 22.41 -3.48 12.05
N GLY A 438 21.28 -2.84 11.80
CA GLY A 438 20.76 -2.65 10.45
C GLY A 438 19.94 -1.39 10.23
N ALA A 439 20.29 -0.26 10.86
CA ALA A 439 19.60 1.01 10.61
C ALA A 439 20.51 2.23 10.32
N ILE A 440 21.80 2.21 10.67
CA ILE A 440 22.63 3.44 10.60
C ILE A 440 23.41 3.57 9.27
N THR A 441 23.52 2.50 8.46
CA THR A 441 24.17 2.58 7.13
C THR A 441 23.26 3.08 5.99
N ALA A 442 21.98 3.35 6.24
CA ALA A 442 21.01 3.77 5.21
C ALA A 442 21.07 5.27 4.87
N GLY A 443 21.42 6.13 5.84
CA GLY A 443 21.40 7.59 5.68
C GLY A 443 22.51 8.15 4.79
N LYS A 444 23.78 7.74 5.01
CA LYS A 444 24.92 8.15 4.17
C LYS A 444 24.90 7.52 2.77
N LYS A 445 24.34 6.30 2.63
CA LYS A 445 24.13 5.66 1.31
C LYS A 445 23.09 6.39 0.48
N ASN A 446 22.03 6.95 1.07
CA ASN A 446 20.92 7.55 0.33
C ASN A 446 21.28 8.82 -0.45
N ILE A 447 22.20 9.67 0.06
CA ILE A 447 22.56 10.93 -0.62
C ILE A 447 23.57 10.69 -1.75
N GLN A 448 24.55 9.80 -1.56
CA GLN A 448 25.42 9.37 -2.66
C GLN A 448 24.66 8.51 -3.69
N GLN A 449 23.76 7.61 -3.28
CA GLN A 449 22.92 6.84 -4.21
C GLN A 449 21.95 7.70 -5.01
N LYS A 450 21.41 8.79 -4.43
CA LYS A 450 20.56 9.74 -5.17
C LYS A 450 21.35 10.55 -6.20
N LYS A 451 22.57 11.01 -5.87
CA LYS A 451 23.44 11.71 -6.82
C LYS A 451 23.95 10.79 -7.94
N ILE A 452 24.32 9.55 -7.62
CA ILE A 452 24.68 8.52 -8.60
C ILE A 452 23.46 8.15 -9.45
N SER A 453 22.27 7.97 -8.87
CA SER A 453 21.05 7.68 -9.63
C SER A 453 20.68 8.80 -10.61
N LEU A 454 20.93 10.06 -10.26
CA LEU A 454 20.66 11.18 -11.16
C LEU A 454 21.62 11.18 -12.37
N VAL A 455 22.91 10.91 -12.14
CA VAL A 455 23.93 10.78 -13.21
C VAL A 455 23.65 9.57 -14.09
N VAL A 456 23.23 8.45 -13.50
CA VAL A 456 22.82 7.23 -14.22
C VAL A 456 21.54 7.46 -15.01
N ALA A 457 20.56 8.18 -14.45
CA ALA A 457 19.32 8.54 -15.15
C ALA A 457 19.57 9.49 -16.33
N PHE A 458 20.49 10.45 -16.16
CA PHE A 458 20.91 11.37 -17.22
C PHE A 458 21.68 10.65 -18.34
N GLY A 459 22.62 9.76 -17.98
CA GLY A 459 23.31 8.88 -18.93
C GLY A 459 22.35 7.98 -19.72
N ARG A 460 21.31 7.46 -19.06
CA ARG A 460 20.23 6.70 -19.71
C ARG A 460 19.39 7.53 -20.67
N GLN A 461 19.05 8.78 -20.32
CA GLN A 461 18.32 9.68 -21.22
C GLN A 461 19.12 10.04 -22.48
N MET A 462 20.44 10.20 -22.36
CA MET A 462 21.34 10.49 -23.48
C MET A 462 21.71 9.25 -24.31
N SER A 463 21.64 8.05 -23.74
CA SER A 463 22.01 6.79 -24.41
C SER A 463 21.07 6.42 -25.56
N ARG A 464 19.76 6.63 -25.38
CA ARG A 464 18.71 6.25 -26.35
C ARG A 464 18.85 6.92 -27.73
N PRO A 465 19.05 8.24 -27.85
CA PRO A 465 19.22 8.87 -29.17
C PRO A 465 20.50 8.41 -29.89
N ILE A 466 21.56 8.06 -29.16
CA ILE A 466 22.82 7.54 -29.73
C ILE A 466 22.66 6.08 -30.15
N ALA A 467 22.02 5.25 -29.32
CA ALA A 467 21.71 3.86 -29.63
C ALA A 467 20.85 3.76 -30.91
N ARG A 468 19.88 4.66 -31.10
CA ARG A 468 19.08 4.74 -32.34
C ARG A 468 19.92 5.01 -33.58
N LYS A 469 20.97 5.83 -33.49
CA LYS A 469 21.90 6.06 -34.61
C LYS A 469 22.75 4.83 -34.92
N ILE A 470 23.18 4.09 -33.89
CA ILE A 470 23.91 2.82 -34.05
C ILE A 470 23.02 1.75 -34.68
N ILE A 471 21.76 1.66 -34.28
CA ILE A 471 20.76 0.75 -34.88
C ILE A 471 20.55 1.12 -36.36
N ALA A 472 20.38 2.41 -36.69
CA ALA A 472 20.24 2.87 -38.07
C ALA A 472 21.49 2.59 -38.93
N TYR A 473 22.69 2.65 -38.33
CA TYR A 473 23.95 2.33 -38.99
C TYR A 473 24.15 0.81 -39.17
N ALA A 474 23.74 0.01 -38.19
CA ALA A 474 23.80 -1.45 -38.24
C ALA A 474 22.91 -2.04 -39.34
N ILE A 475 21.80 -1.36 -39.68
CA ILE A 475 20.95 -1.73 -40.83
C ILE A 475 21.72 -1.65 -42.15
N LYS A 476 22.67 -0.70 -42.28
CA LYS A 476 23.45 -0.48 -43.51
C LYS A 476 24.76 -1.26 -43.57
N HIS A 477 25.23 -1.84 -42.46
CA HIS A 477 26.50 -2.55 -42.37
C HIS A 477 26.33 -3.98 -41.81
N PRO A 478 26.21 -4.99 -42.69
CA PRO A 478 25.92 -6.38 -42.31
C PRO A 478 26.95 -7.01 -41.37
N TYR A 479 28.22 -6.60 -41.46
CA TYR A 479 29.29 -7.11 -40.59
C TYR A 479 29.06 -6.73 -39.12
N LEU A 480 28.76 -5.46 -38.85
CA LEU A 480 28.49 -4.95 -37.49
C LEU A 480 27.22 -5.59 -36.91
N ARG A 481 26.18 -5.74 -37.75
CA ARG A 481 24.91 -6.36 -37.37
C ARG A 481 25.10 -7.84 -36.99
N ASN A 482 25.64 -8.65 -37.89
CA ASN A 482 25.61 -10.11 -37.76
C ASN A 482 26.72 -10.66 -36.88
N ARG A 483 27.88 -10.00 -36.84
CA ARG A 483 29.07 -10.51 -36.14
C ARG A 483 29.25 -9.92 -34.75
N ILE A 484 28.64 -8.77 -34.47
CA ILE A 484 28.82 -8.03 -33.21
C ILE A 484 27.49 -7.85 -32.48
N LEU A 485 26.54 -7.12 -33.06
CA LEU A 485 25.33 -6.71 -32.31
C LEU A 485 24.36 -7.86 -32.04
N VAL A 486 24.06 -8.71 -33.02
CA VAL A 486 23.13 -9.84 -32.83
C VAL A 486 23.66 -10.89 -31.85
N PRO A 487 24.92 -11.37 -31.94
CA PRO A 487 25.46 -12.32 -30.97
C PRO A 487 25.55 -11.74 -29.54
N VAL A 488 25.95 -10.48 -29.41
CA VAL A 488 26.04 -9.79 -28.11
C VAL A 488 24.65 -9.63 -27.50
N GLY A 489 23.67 -9.18 -28.27
CA GLY A 489 22.29 -9.02 -27.81
C GLY A 489 21.65 -10.32 -27.33
N ARG A 490 21.83 -11.41 -28.08
CA ARG A 490 21.34 -12.74 -27.68
C ARG A 490 22.01 -13.24 -26.40
N SER A 491 23.30 -12.99 -26.25
CA SER A 491 24.06 -13.36 -25.04
C SER A 491 23.58 -12.56 -23.82
N LEU A 492 23.38 -11.25 -23.97
CA LEU A 492 22.83 -10.37 -22.92
C LEU A 492 21.41 -10.78 -22.52
N HIS A 493 20.57 -11.17 -23.48
CA HIS A 493 19.24 -11.69 -23.20
C HIS A 493 19.30 -12.96 -22.34
N ALA A 494 20.13 -13.93 -22.75
CA ALA A 494 20.25 -15.19 -22.04
C ALA A 494 20.75 -14.99 -20.60
N ILE A 495 21.71 -14.09 -20.39
CA ILE A 495 22.24 -13.76 -19.06
C ILE A 495 21.17 -13.07 -18.21
N SER A 496 20.52 -12.03 -18.73
CA SER A 496 19.50 -11.28 -17.99
C SER A 496 18.28 -12.13 -17.62
N PHE A 497 17.83 -13.00 -18.53
CA PHE A 497 16.74 -13.94 -18.29
C PHE A 497 17.09 -14.94 -17.18
N ARG A 498 18.27 -15.56 -17.23
CA ARG A 498 18.72 -16.53 -16.21
C ARG A 498 18.87 -15.89 -14.84
N LEU A 499 19.40 -14.67 -14.76
CA LEU A 499 19.51 -13.91 -13.51
C LEU A 499 18.13 -13.57 -12.94
N ARG A 500 17.15 -13.22 -13.79
CA ARG A 500 15.79 -12.89 -13.36
C ARG A 500 15.06 -14.09 -12.78
N ILE A 501 15.13 -15.25 -13.45
CA ILE A 501 14.54 -16.51 -12.94
C ILE A 501 15.15 -16.89 -11.60
N LYS A 502 16.48 -16.79 -11.47
CA LYS A 502 17.19 -17.05 -10.21
C LYS A 502 16.79 -16.08 -9.09
N SER A 503 16.52 -14.81 -9.41
CA SER A 503 16.10 -13.80 -8.42
C SER A 503 14.68 -14.00 -7.89
N ILE A 504 13.83 -14.74 -8.60
CA ILE A 504 12.45 -15.08 -8.21
C ILE A 504 12.41 -16.44 -7.48
N GLY A 505 13.56 -17.07 -7.24
CA GLY A 505 13.66 -18.33 -6.49
C GLY A 505 13.32 -19.58 -7.31
N LEU A 506 13.23 -19.47 -8.64
CA LEU A 506 12.91 -20.58 -9.54
C LEU A 506 14.19 -21.23 -10.10
N ALA A 507 14.11 -22.52 -10.42
CA ALA A 507 15.19 -23.25 -11.08
C ALA A 507 15.49 -22.67 -12.47
N VAL A 508 16.76 -22.44 -12.78
CA VAL A 508 17.17 -21.81 -14.03
C VAL A 508 16.99 -22.80 -15.20
N PRO A 509 16.14 -22.50 -16.20
CA PRO A 509 15.90 -23.41 -17.32
C PRO A 509 17.14 -23.55 -18.21
N SER A 510 17.33 -24.74 -18.77
CA SER A 510 18.46 -25.06 -19.65
C SER A 510 18.40 -24.29 -20.97
N LYS A 511 17.20 -24.07 -21.51
CA LYS A 511 16.93 -23.27 -22.72
C LYS A 511 16.33 -21.90 -22.37
N THR A 512 16.93 -20.85 -22.91
CA THR A 512 16.39 -19.48 -22.81
C THR A 512 15.51 -19.17 -24.03
N PRO A 513 14.44 -18.37 -23.88
CA PRO A 513 13.63 -17.92 -25.01
C PRO A 513 14.49 -17.25 -26.08
N THR A 514 14.17 -17.48 -27.35
CA THR A 514 14.85 -16.84 -28.48
C THR A 514 14.33 -15.43 -28.68
N VAL A 515 15.24 -14.45 -28.78
CA VAL A 515 14.88 -13.06 -29.14
C VAL A 515 14.98 -12.85 -30.63
N THR A 516 14.11 -11.97 -31.13
CA THR A 516 14.18 -11.55 -32.54
C THR A 516 15.49 -10.80 -32.80
N GLU A 517 15.90 -10.78 -34.06
CA GLU A 517 17.16 -10.12 -34.45
C GLU A 517 17.16 -8.63 -34.11
N GLN A 518 16.02 -7.96 -34.32
CA GLN A 518 15.85 -6.55 -34.00
C GLN A 518 15.97 -6.27 -32.50
N GLN A 519 15.36 -7.11 -31.66
CA GLN A 519 15.46 -7.01 -30.20
C GLN A 519 16.90 -7.23 -29.70
N ALA A 520 17.64 -8.15 -30.34
CA ALA A 520 19.04 -8.37 -30.02
C ALA A 520 19.91 -7.14 -30.36
N ILE A 521 19.69 -6.51 -31.52
CA ILE A 521 20.43 -5.32 -31.95
C ILE A 521 20.15 -4.13 -31.04
N GLU A 522 18.89 -3.91 -30.65
CA GLU A 522 18.49 -2.83 -29.74
C GLU A 522 19.16 -2.98 -28.37
N MET A 523 19.06 -4.16 -27.76
CA MET A 523 19.64 -4.46 -26.45
C MET A 523 21.17 -4.36 -26.44
N ALA A 524 21.85 -4.81 -27.50
CA ALA A 524 23.29 -4.65 -27.64
C ALA A 524 23.70 -3.18 -27.78
N SER A 525 22.96 -2.41 -28.59
CA SER A 525 23.28 -1.01 -28.88
C SER A 525 23.09 -0.12 -27.65
N GLU A 526 22.01 -0.31 -26.88
CA GLU A 526 21.79 0.42 -25.63
C GLU A 526 22.87 0.11 -24.60
N THR A 527 23.19 -1.17 -24.42
CA THR A 527 24.19 -1.62 -23.42
C THR A 527 25.59 -1.10 -23.73
N LEU A 528 26.00 -1.08 -25.00
CA LEU A 528 27.31 -0.55 -25.42
C LEU A 528 27.43 0.96 -25.20
N VAL A 529 26.36 1.71 -25.49
CA VAL A 529 26.34 3.17 -25.29
C VAL A 529 26.36 3.52 -23.80
N GLU A 530 25.60 2.80 -22.97
CA GLU A 530 25.66 2.96 -21.51
C GLU A 530 27.10 2.71 -21.01
N ALA A 531 27.74 1.62 -21.42
CA ALA A 531 29.11 1.30 -21.01
C ALA A 531 30.13 2.39 -21.40
N LEU A 532 29.99 2.98 -22.59
CA LEU A 532 30.84 4.08 -23.06
C LEU A 532 30.66 5.35 -22.23
N ILE A 533 29.41 5.72 -21.92
CA ILE A 533 29.09 6.90 -21.09
C ILE A 533 29.65 6.73 -19.68
N TYR A 534 29.54 5.53 -19.10
CA TYR A 534 30.14 5.22 -17.80
C TYR A 534 31.66 5.37 -17.83
N LEU A 535 32.33 4.85 -18.86
CA LEU A 535 33.79 4.98 -19.01
C LEU A 535 34.22 6.45 -19.07
N LEU A 536 33.53 7.26 -19.90
CA LEU A 536 33.81 8.69 -20.03
C LEU A 536 33.58 9.46 -18.72
N THR A 537 32.54 9.09 -17.98
CA THR A 537 32.23 9.72 -16.68
C THR A 537 33.33 9.41 -15.66
N VAL A 538 33.82 8.17 -15.61
CA VAL A 538 34.94 7.78 -14.72
C VAL A 538 36.22 8.51 -15.08
N VAL A 539 36.52 8.65 -16.38
CA VAL A 539 37.68 9.41 -16.86
C VAL A 539 37.56 10.90 -16.50
N LEU A 540 36.37 11.48 -16.64
CA LEU A 540 36.12 12.88 -16.29
C LEU A 540 36.29 13.12 -14.78
N ILE A 541 35.74 12.24 -13.95
CA ILE A 541 35.90 12.28 -12.49
C ILE A 541 37.39 12.17 -12.12
N TYR A 542 38.12 11.26 -12.75
CA TYR A 542 39.55 11.08 -12.52
C TYR A 542 40.38 12.29 -12.97
N ALA A 543 40.04 12.90 -14.11
CA ALA A 543 40.69 14.12 -14.61
C ALA A 543 40.44 15.33 -13.69
N ILE A 544 39.20 15.50 -13.22
CA ILE A 544 38.83 16.53 -12.25
C ILE A 544 39.61 16.33 -10.95
N TYR A 545 39.68 15.09 -10.44
CA TYR A 545 40.43 14.73 -9.23
C TYR A 545 41.93 15.01 -9.33
N ARG A 546 42.53 14.82 -10.52
CA ARG A 546 43.96 15.07 -10.77
C ARG A 546 44.30 16.55 -10.97
N SER A 547 43.33 17.37 -11.38
CA SER A 547 43.56 18.76 -11.79
C SER A 547 43.54 19.81 -10.65
N ASN A 548 43.10 19.45 -9.43
CA ASN A 548 42.97 20.42 -8.33
C ASN A 548 43.26 19.80 -6.94
N PRO A 549 44.51 19.80 -6.46
CA PRO A 549 44.87 19.19 -5.18
C PRO A 549 44.48 19.98 -3.91
N GLU A 550 44.16 21.29 -3.98
CA GLU A 550 44.14 22.13 -2.76
C GLU A 550 42.89 22.98 -2.44
N LYS A 551 41.80 22.97 -3.22
CA LYS A 551 40.63 23.81 -2.89
C LYS A 551 39.26 23.16 -3.11
N ALA A 552 38.96 22.13 -2.31
CA ALA A 552 37.58 21.67 -2.14
C ALA A 552 37.28 21.28 -0.67
N LYS A 553 37.15 22.30 0.19
CA LYS A 553 36.33 22.32 1.44
C LYS A 553 36.26 21.01 2.25
N ALA A 554 37.39 20.52 2.74
CA ALA A 554 37.44 19.40 3.69
C ALA A 554 37.31 19.85 5.16
N SER A 555 37.77 21.05 5.55
CA SER A 555 37.87 21.43 6.97
C SER A 555 36.53 21.63 7.69
N ASP A 556 35.52 22.21 7.03
CA ASP A 556 34.21 22.45 7.66
C ASP A 556 33.39 21.15 7.75
N VAL A 557 33.58 20.24 6.80
CA VAL A 557 32.92 18.93 6.77
C VAL A 557 33.58 17.98 7.77
N GLU A 558 34.91 17.98 7.89
CA GLU A 558 35.61 17.18 8.90
C GLU A 558 35.28 17.62 10.32
N LYS A 559 35.16 18.93 10.58
CA LYS A 559 34.72 19.44 11.88
C LYS A 559 33.30 18.97 12.22
N TYR A 560 32.38 19.06 11.26
CA TYR A 560 30.98 18.64 11.44
C TYR A 560 30.82 17.12 11.53
N VAL A 561 31.65 16.35 10.81
CA VAL A 561 31.68 14.88 10.90
C VAL A 561 32.20 14.44 12.26
N LYS A 562 33.28 15.06 12.75
CA LYS A 562 33.88 14.74 14.05
C LYS A 562 32.93 15.04 15.22
N GLU A 563 32.24 16.18 15.20
CA GLU A 563 31.22 16.51 16.21
C GLU A 563 30.03 15.53 16.22
N ASN A 564 29.68 14.96 15.07
CA ASN A 564 28.60 13.98 14.99
C ASN A 564 29.08 12.56 15.35
N GLU A 565 30.33 12.21 15.05
CA GLU A 565 30.93 10.93 15.47
C GLU A 565 31.04 10.85 16.99
N ASP A 566 31.45 11.93 17.67
CA ASP A 566 31.51 11.99 19.13
C ASP A 566 30.11 11.86 19.78
N ARG A 567 29.06 12.42 19.16
CA ARG A 567 27.67 12.29 19.65
C ARG A 567 27.13 10.88 19.46
N ILE A 568 27.46 10.23 18.35
CA ILE A 568 27.04 8.85 18.06
C ILE A 568 27.72 7.89 19.02
N ALA A 569 29.03 8.02 19.26
CA ALA A 569 29.76 7.20 20.22
C ALA A 569 29.14 7.28 21.63
N LYS A 570 28.73 8.49 22.05
CA LYS A 570 28.07 8.72 23.35
C LYS A 570 26.66 8.12 23.44
N PHE A 571 25.99 7.94 22.32
CA PHE A 571 24.69 7.25 22.26
C PHE A 571 24.85 5.73 22.21
N GLU A 572 25.85 5.21 21.51
CA GLU A 572 26.18 3.78 21.46
C GLU A 572 26.60 3.25 22.85
N GLU A 573 27.35 4.05 23.61
CA GLU A 573 27.72 3.70 24.99
C GLU A 573 26.49 3.59 25.90
N LYS A 574 25.54 4.53 25.80
CA LYS A 574 24.26 4.47 26.53
C LYS A 574 23.38 3.31 26.10
N LEU A 575 23.40 2.94 24.82
CA LEU A 575 22.63 1.81 24.31
C LEU A 575 23.16 0.49 24.88
N LYS A 576 24.50 0.33 24.90
CA LYS A 576 25.16 -0.84 25.51
C LYS A 576 24.84 -0.97 27.00
N GLU A 577 24.82 0.13 27.74
CA GLU A 577 24.42 0.11 29.16
C GLU A 577 22.97 -0.38 29.33
N GLN A 578 22.05 -0.01 28.44
CA GLN A 578 20.67 -0.48 28.48
C GLN A 578 20.52 -1.95 28.06
N ASP A 579 21.28 -2.41 27.07
CA ASP A 579 21.26 -3.81 26.64
C ASP A 579 21.84 -4.75 27.69
N GLU A 580 22.92 -4.34 28.37
CA GLU A 580 23.45 -5.10 29.52
C GLU A 580 22.44 -5.16 30.68
N LEU A 581 21.68 -4.09 30.90
CA LEU A 581 20.64 -4.06 31.91
C LEU A 581 19.48 -5.00 31.54
N ALA A 582 19.05 -5.00 30.27
CA ALA A 582 18.02 -5.89 29.76
C ALA A 582 18.45 -7.37 29.86
N LEU A 583 19.70 -7.69 29.51
CA LEU A 583 20.25 -9.05 29.62
C LEU A 583 20.34 -9.51 31.08
N LYS A 584 20.73 -8.63 32.01
CA LYS A 584 20.73 -8.95 33.45
C LYS A 584 19.31 -9.20 33.98
N ILE A 585 18.31 -8.43 33.52
CA ILE A 585 16.90 -8.65 33.87
C ILE A 585 16.41 -10.00 33.34
N VAL A 586 16.70 -10.33 32.08
CA VAL A 586 16.32 -11.61 31.46
C VAL A 586 16.98 -12.80 32.18
N LYS A 587 18.24 -12.65 32.60
CA LYS A 587 18.96 -13.69 33.36
C LYS A 587 18.33 -13.94 34.74
N ILE A 588 17.93 -12.88 35.45
CA ILE A 588 17.23 -12.98 36.74
C ILE A 588 15.87 -13.68 36.58
N ILE A 589 15.14 -13.37 35.49
CA ILE A 589 13.85 -14.01 35.19
C ILE A 589 14.03 -15.52 34.96
N ARG A 590 15.08 -15.92 34.22
CA ARG A 590 15.40 -17.34 33.97
C ARG A 590 15.88 -18.09 35.21
N GLU A 591 16.77 -17.50 36.02
CA GLU A 591 17.33 -18.15 37.21
C GLU A 591 16.28 -18.37 38.30
N LYS A 592 15.25 -17.52 38.38
CA LYS A 592 14.15 -17.68 39.34
C LYS A 592 13.03 -18.64 38.90
N LYS A 593 13.14 -19.31 37.74
CA LYS A 593 12.11 -20.22 37.16
C LYS A 593 10.68 -19.68 37.32
N LEU A 594 10.49 -18.42 36.96
CA LEU A 594 9.17 -17.79 37.01
C LEU A 594 8.35 -18.29 35.81
N ASP A 595 7.52 -19.30 36.04
CA ASP A 595 6.61 -19.88 35.05
C ASP A 595 5.45 -18.91 34.77
N ASP A 596 5.15 -18.68 33.49
CA ASP A 596 4.24 -17.64 32.99
C ASP A 596 2.78 -17.80 33.46
N LYS A 597 2.43 -18.94 34.08
CA LYS A 597 1.06 -19.24 34.50
C LYS A 597 0.69 -18.84 35.92
N ASN A 598 1.61 -18.42 36.79
CA ASN A 598 1.26 -18.12 38.20
C ASN A 598 1.66 -16.73 38.73
N ILE A 599 2.23 -15.84 37.92
CA ILE A 599 2.68 -14.51 38.40
C ILE A 599 1.50 -13.56 38.72
N LEU A 600 0.27 -13.90 38.30
CA LEU A 600 -0.91 -13.05 38.52
C LEU A 600 -1.71 -13.39 39.78
N ALA A 601 -1.32 -14.39 40.59
CA ALA A 601 -2.16 -14.87 41.69
C ALA A 601 -1.87 -14.26 43.09
N GLU A 602 -0.71 -13.66 43.37
CA GLU A 602 -0.45 -13.06 44.69
C GLU A 602 0.11 -11.64 44.59
N LYS A 603 -0.73 -10.65 44.98
CA LYS A 603 -0.38 -9.22 45.08
C LYS A 603 0.87 -8.96 45.93
N GLY A 604 1.23 -9.85 46.87
CA GLY A 604 2.38 -9.71 47.76
C GLY A 604 3.74 -9.86 47.06
N GLN A 605 3.87 -10.80 46.12
CA GLN A 605 5.16 -11.09 45.48
C GLN A 605 5.53 -10.06 44.39
N LYS A 606 4.55 -9.43 43.75
CA LYS A 606 4.78 -8.34 42.78
C LYS A 606 5.39 -7.09 43.44
N GLY A 607 4.96 -6.78 44.66
CA GLY A 607 5.51 -5.69 45.46
C GLY A 607 6.95 -5.95 45.89
N GLN A 608 7.26 -7.17 46.34
CA GLN A 608 8.63 -7.56 46.69
C GLN A 608 9.55 -7.62 45.47
N LEU A 609 9.07 -8.07 44.32
CA LEU A 609 9.86 -8.10 43.09
C LEU A 609 10.16 -6.67 42.57
N LEU A 610 9.17 -5.78 42.58
CA LEU A 610 9.35 -4.37 42.17
C LEU A 610 10.21 -3.58 43.16
N SER A 611 10.11 -3.87 44.47
CA SER A 611 10.99 -3.30 45.50
C SER A 611 12.41 -3.80 45.34
N PHE A 612 12.60 -5.11 45.14
CA PHE A 612 13.92 -5.70 44.94
C PHE A 612 14.60 -5.20 43.66
N ILE A 613 13.86 -5.06 42.55
CA ILE A 613 14.35 -4.47 41.30
C ILE A 613 14.67 -2.98 41.50
N GLY A 614 13.79 -2.24 42.20
CA GLY A 614 13.98 -0.82 42.49
C GLY A 614 15.19 -0.52 43.37
N ASP A 615 15.43 -1.33 44.40
CA ASP A 615 16.56 -1.16 45.31
C ASP A 615 17.88 -1.61 44.65
N LYS A 616 17.86 -2.67 43.82
CA LYS A 616 19.02 -3.05 43.01
C LYS A 616 19.36 -2.01 41.93
N MET A 617 18.36 -1.39 41.30
CA MET A 617 18.57 -0.31 40.32
C MET A 617 19.19 0.94 40.96
N LYS A 618 18.79 1.31 42.19
CA LYS A 618 19.41 2.42 42.93
C LYS A 618 20.88 2.20 43.28
N THR A 619 21.27 0.95 43.57
CA THR A 619 22.68 0.62 43.82
C THR A 619 23.55 0.54 42.56
N LEU A 620 22.93 0.34 41.38
CA LEU A 620 23.66 0.13 40.12
C LEU A 620 23.87 1.43 39.31
N ILE A 621 23.13 2.50 39.64
CA ILE A 621 23.28 3.82 38.99
C ILE A 621 23.25 4.89 40.09
N PRO A 622 24.42 5.32 40.62
CA PRO A 622 24.45 6.44 41.54
C PRO A 622 24.11 7.73 40.78
N GLY A 623 23.06 8.44 41.18
CA GLY A 623 22.87 9.84 40.80
C GLY A 623 21.81 10.17 39.74
N GLN A 624 20.71 9.42 39.62
CA GLN A 624 19.53 9.93 38.93
C GLN A 624 18.37 10.21 39.87
N ASP A 625 17.96 11.48 39.86
CA ASP A 625 16.90 12.07 40.66
C ASP A 625 15.50 11.64 40.18
N LYS A 626 14.52 11.76 41.07
CA LYS A 626 13.17 11.17 41.05
C LYS A 626 12.24 11.62 39.89
N THR A 627 12.72 12.38 38.91
CA THR A 627 11.89 13.03 37.89
C THR A 627 11.66 12.22 36.61
N SER A 628 12.22 11.01 36.47
CA SER A 628 11.88 10.10 35.35
C SER A 628 11.27 8.78 35.83
N ARG A 629 10.07 8.86 36.40
CA ARG A 629 9.20 7.68 36.57
C ARG A 629 7.97 7.81 35.70
#